data_AF-A0A257L158-F1
#
_entry.id   AF-A0A257L158-F1
#
_cell.length_a   1.000
_cell.length_b   1.000
_cell.length_c   1.000
_cell.angle_alpha   90.00
_cell.angle_beta   90.00
_cell.angle_gamma   90.00
#
_symmetry.space_group_name_H-M   'P 1'
#
loop_
_entity.id
_entity.type
_entity.pdbx_description
1 polymer ?
#
loop_
_entity_poly.entity_id
_entity_poly.type
_entity_poly.pdbx_seq_one_letter_code
_entity_poly.pdbx_strand_id
1 'polypeptide(L)' 'MKANKKEIKAKLKEAIEPIIGENSSKELDKMVLKSTKKLGDLIADFMVKSEKKMKKAKAN' A
#
# COMPACT_ATOMS: atom_id res chain seq x y z
N MET A 1 10.91 14.58 4.81
CA MET A 1 10.83 13.40 5.71
C MET A 1 10.84 12.14 4.85
N LYS A 2 11.93 11.36 4.85
CA LYS A 2 11.99 10.10 4.08
C LYS A 2 11.41 8.99 4.98
N ALA A 3 10.18 8.58 4.72
CA ALA A 3 9.63 7.40 5.37
C ALA A 3 10.50 6.20 4.98
N ASN A 4 11.18 5.62 5.97
CA ASN A 4 12.18 4.60 5.73
C ASN A 4 11.43 3.30 5.39
N LYS A 5 11.70 2.70 4.22
CA LYS A 5 10.97 1.53 3.71
C LYS A 5 10.94 0.35 4.70
N LYS A 6 11.98 0.24 5.54
CA LYS A 6 12.07 -0.71 6.66
C LYS A 6 11.04 -0.45 7.77
N GLU A 7 10.82 0.81 8.10
CA GLU A 7 9.91 1.24 9.17
C GLU A 7 8.44 1.03 8.77
N ILE A 8 8.10 1.30 7.50
CA ILE A 8 6.77 1.01 6.95
C ILE A 8 6.49 -0.50 6.99
N LYS A 9 7.48 -1.33 6.62
CA LYS A 9 7.31 -2.79 6.65
C LYS A 9 7.10 -3.31 8.07
N ALA A 10 7.84 -2.77 9.05
CA ALA A 10 7.71 -3.14 10.46
C ALA A 10 6.33 -2.78 11.02
N LYS A 11 5.89 -1.54 10.83
CA LYS A 11 4.57 -1.06 11.26
C LYS A 11 3.42 -1.81 10.58
N LEU A 12 3.56 -2.15 9.30
CA LEU A 12 2.59 -3.02 8.64
C LEU A 12 2.56 -4.37 9.33
N LYS A 13 3.71 -5.03 9.51
CA LYS A 13 3.80 -6.36 10.14
C LYS A 13 3.09 -6.39 11.50
N GLU A 14 3.40 -5.44 12.38
CA GLU A 14 2.78 -5.30 13.71
C GLU A 14 1.26 -5.11 13.64
N ALA A 15 0.76 -4.34 12.66
CA ALA A 15 -0.67 -4.08 12.52
C ALA A 15 -1.49 -5.30 12.04
N ILE A 16 -0.87 -6.21 11.29
CA ILE A 16 -1.56 -7.41 10.75
C ILE A 16 -1.34 -8.66 11.60
N GLU A 17 -0.24 -8.76 12.35
CA GLU A 17 0.05 -9.87 13.27
C GLU A 17 -1.13 -10.30 14.17
N PRO A 18 -1.88 -9.39 14.83
CA PRO A 18 -3.06 -9.78 15.63
C PRO A 18 -4.26 -10.29 14.81
N ILE A 19 -4.30 -10.03 13.50
CA ILE A 19 -5.42 -10.41 12.61
C ILE A 19 -5.23 -11.84 12.09
N ILE A 20 -3.98 -12.25 11.83
CA ILE A 20 -3.65 -13.52 11.16
C ILE A 20 -3.30 -14.64 12.14
N GLY A 21 -3.14 -14.30 13.42
CA GLY A 21 -2.59 -15.19 14.43
C GLY A 21 -1.13 -15.55 14.12
N GLU A 22 -0.50 -16.33 14.99
CA GLU A 22 0.92 -16.71 14.95
C GLU A 22 1.33 -17.60 13.75
N ASN A 23 0.59 -17.53 12.62
CA ASN A 23 0.87 -18.28 11.41
C ASN A 23 2.16 -17.78 10.77
N SER A 24 3.21 -18.59 10.96
CA SER A 24 4.51 -18.65 10.28
C SER A 24 4.89 -17.39 9.49
N SER A 25 5.88 -16.64 10.01
CA SER A 25 6.35 -15.35 9.50
C SER A 25 6.52 -15.22 7.97
N LYS A 26 6.68 -16.32 7.23
CA LYS A 26 6.76 -16.34 5.75
C LYS A 26 5.42 -16.08 5.06
N GLU A 27 4.32 -16.63 5.56
CA GLU A 27 2.98 -16.36 5.01
C GLU A 27 2.55 -14.92 5.29
N LEU A 28 2.88 -14.45 6.49
CA LEU A 28 2.67 -13.06 6.88
C LEU A 28 3.43 -12.09 5.96
N ASP A 29 4.71 -12.35 5.68
CA ASP A 29 5.49 -11.55 4.74
C ASP A 29 4.91 -11.56 3.31
N LYS A 30 4.40 -12.71 2.84
CA LYS A 30 3.71 -12.79 1.54
C LYS A 30 2.42 -11.97 1.52
N MET A 31 1.65 -12.01 2.60
CA MET A 31 0.42 -11.23 2.75
C MET A 31 0.69 -9.74 2.81
N VAL A 32 1.68 -9.31 3.61
CA VAL A 32 2.18 -7.92 3.65
C VAL A 32 2.55 -7.45 2.24
N LEU A 33 3.34 -8.25 1.51
CA LEU A 33 3.80 -7.91 0.17
C LEU A 33 2.63 -7.75 -0.83
N LYS A 34 1.68 -8.69 -0.80
CA LYS A 34 0.49 -8.69 -1.66
C LYS A 34 -0.41 -7.50 -1.37
N SER A 35 -0.65 -7.19 -0.10
CA SER A 35 -1.45 -6.04 0.34
C SER A 35 -0.78 -4.72 -0.01
N THR A 36 0.54 -4.60 0.21
CA THR A 36 1.31 -3.40 -0.16
C THR A 36 1.28 -3.15 -1.66
N LYS A 37 1.40 -4.21 -2.48
CA LYS A 37 1.29 -4.11 -3.94
C LYS A 37 -0.09 -3.65 -4.36
N LYS A 38 -1.16 -4.26 -3.84
CA LYS A 38 -2.55 -3.89 -4.16
C LYS A 38 -2.88 -2.45 -3.76
N LEU A 39 -2.37 -1.99 -2.62
CA LEU A 39 -2.48 -0.58 -2.21
C LEU A 39 -1.72 0.34 -3.16
N GLY A 40 -0.52 -0.03 -3.58
CA GLY A 40 0.25 0.71 -4.59
C GLY A 40 -0.49 0.85 -5.92
N ASP A 41 -1.08 -0.24 -6.40
CA ASP A 41 -1.87 -0.25 -7.64
C ASP A 41 -3.12 0.65 -7.51
N LEU A 42 -3.84 0.58 -6.38
CA LEU A 42 -4.99 1.46 -6.10
C LEU A 42 -4.62 2.94 -6.06
N ILE A 43 -3.48 3.27 -5.45
CA ILE A 43 -2.97 4.64 -5.39
C ILE A 43 -2.59 5.12 -6.79
N ALA A 44 -1.91 4.29 -7.58
CA ALA A 44 -1.55 4.61 -8.97
C ALA A 44 -2.79 4.86 -9.83
N ASP A 45 -3.80 3.99 -9.74
CA ASP A 45 -5.08 4.17 -10.43
C ASP A 45 -5.78 5.46 -10.00
N PHE A 46 -5.78 5.76 -8.71
CA PHE A 46 -6.35 7.01 -8.18
C PHE A 46 -5.61 8.24 -8.72
N MET A 47 -4.28 8.21 -8.77
CA MET A 47 -3.47 9.30 -9.33
C MET A 47 -3.76 9.51 -10.81
N VAL A 48 -3.75 8.45 -11.62
CA VAL A 48 -4.07 8.52 -13.06
C VAL A 48 -5.48 9.06 -13.30
N LYS A 49 -6.45 8.64 -12.49
CA LYS A 49 -7.83 9.11 -12.58
C LYS A 49 -7.96 10.57 -12.14
N SER A 50 -7.22 10.99 -11.13
CA SER A 50 -7.16 12.39 -10.68
C SER A 50 -6.50 13.29 -11.72
N GLU A 51 -5.39 12.88 -12.33
CA GLU A 51 -4.74 13.63 -13.41
C GLU A 51 -5.64 13.79 -14.63
N LYS A 52 -6.35 12.72 -15.03
CA LYS A 52 -7.33 12.80 -16.12
C LYS A 52 -8.48 13.77 -15.79
N LYS A 53 -8.95 13.81 -14.54
CA LYS A 53 -9.96 14.77 -14.10
C LYS A 53 -9.43 16.21 -14.06
N MET A 54 -8.22 16.44 -13.54
CA MET A 54 -7.59 17.76 -13.55
C MET A 54 -7.33 18.29 -14.95
N LYS A 55 -6.87 17.44 -15.89
CA LYS A 55 -6.66 17.84 -17.29
C LYS A 55 -7.97 18.21 -17.98
N LYS A 56 -9.07 17.51 -17.72
CA LYS A 56 -10.41 17.88 -18.21
C LYS A 56 -10.93 19.19 -17.61
N ALA A 57 -10.65 19.46 -16.33
CA ALA A 57 -11.05 20.69 -15.66
C ALA A 57 -10.27 21.94 -16.12
N LYS A 58 -9.05 21.78 -16.67
CA LYS A 58 -8.24 22.87 -17.22
C LYS A 58 -8.46 23.15 -18.71
N ALA A 59 -9.18 22.26 -19.40
CA ALA A 59 -9.47 22.38 -20.83
C ALA A 59 -10.86 22.98 -21.11
N ASN A 60 -11.57 23.42 -20.06
CA ASN A 60 -12.93 23.96 -20.10
C ASN A 60 -12.94 25.39 -19.53
#